data_AF-A0A2D8YXD6-F1
#
_entry.id   AF-A0A2D8YXD6-F1
#
_cell.length_a   1.000
_cell.length_b   1.000
_cell.length_c   1.000
_cell.angle_alpha   90.00
_cell.angle_beta   90.00
_cell.angle_gamma   90.00
#
_symmetry.space_group_name_H-M   'P 1'
#
loop_
_entity.id
_entity.type
_entity.pdbx_description
1 polymer ?
#
loop_
_entity_poly.entity_id
_entity_poly.type
_entity_poly.pdbx_seq_one_letter_code
_entity_poly.pdbx_strand_id
1 'polypeptide(L)'
;MIHSQGSYQMRTMVQDADCDYDIDDGVYFRVEDLRDRYGDDLTPLKARERVCDALTRDRRFENPAEVHNNCVRQQYQAGYHIDMPVYRILIEHAGTTEEREAYELASGDTWEPSDARSVTRWFKDTIKELNDEVDGAGSQLRRLVRLTKAFARSRDEWKDRTTSGITISRIMVDEFRGVDGRDDQALLDTWKAADYRLTRSTHVAHPVNSKDLAEDGDSKLCFFRERLAEALETLRVLENHDCTRNEARAAWDKVFNTTYIGNLPDPQGGERSAFFIATENKSDTRDDGNGRYG
;
A
#
# COMPACT_ATOMS: atom_id res chain seq x y z
N MET A 1 -17.63 -12.84 -7.98
CA MET A 1 -16.19 -13.12 -8.22
C MET A 1 -15.39 -12.59 -7.04
N ILE A 2 -14.21 -13.14 -6.75
CA ILE A 2 -13.32 -12.62 -5.70
C ILE A 2 -11.99 -12.23 -6.34
N HIS A 3 -11.49 -11.04 -6.05
CA HIS A 3 -10.20 -10.57 -6.54
C HIS A 3 -9.39 -9.94 -5.41
N SER A 4 -8.21 -10.47 -5.15
CA SER A 4 -7.26 -9.79 -4.28
C SER A 4 -6.86 -8.43 -4.85
N GLN A 5 -6.57 -7.48 -3.98
CA GLN A 5 -6.18 -6.13 -4.33
C GLN A 5 -5.15 -5.55 -3.34
N GLY A 6 -4.94 -4.23 -3.39
CA GLY A 6 -4.16 -3.53 -2.38
C GLY A 6 -2.68 -3.90 -2.33
N SER A 7 -2.10 -3.73 -1.15
CA SER A 7 -0.65 -3.85 -0.97
C SER A 7 -0.13 -5.28 -1.18
N TYR A 8 -0.97 -6.29 -0.94
CA TYR A 8 -0.66 -7.68 -1.25
C TYR A 8 -0.42 -7.88 -2.76
N GLN A 9 -1.37 -7.46 -3.60
CA GLN A 9 -1.24 -7.60 -5.05
C GLN A 9 -0.15 -6.73 -5.67
N MET A 10 0.10 -5.56 -5.08
CA MET A 10 1.19 -4.66 -5.51
C MET A 10 2.57 -5.14 -5.02
N ARG A 11 2.61 -6.15 -4.14
CA ARG A 11 3.82 -6.62 -3.43
C ARG A 11 4.48 -5.47 -2.68
N THR A 12 3.71 -4.71 -1.92
CA THR A 12 4.19 -3.60 -1.09
C THR A 12 3.67 -3.68 0.35
N MET A 13 3.20 -4.86 0.77
CA MET A 13 2.85 -5.15 2.15
C MET A 13 4.09 -5.00 3.05
N VAL A 14 3.87 -4.53 4.28
CA VAL A 14 4.90 -4.37 5.31
C VAL A 14 4.49 -5.25 6.49
N GLN A 15 5.47 -5.86 7.17
CA GLN A 15 5.20 -6.60 8.40
C GLN A 15 5.01 -5.62 9.57
N ASP A 16 3.99 -5.84 10.37
CA ASP A 16 3.72 -5.08 11.59
C ASP A 16 3.91 -5.99 12.81
N ALA A 17 4.50 -5.47 13.88
CA ALA A 17 4.78 -6.24 15.10
C ALA A 17 3.48 -6.72 15.78
N ASP A 18 2.38 -5.99 15.59
CA ASP A 18 1.06 -6.34 16.10
C ASP A 18 0.28 -7.25 15.16
N CYS A 19 0.94 -7.77 14.11
CA CYS A 19 0.31 -8.58 13.05
C CYS A 19 -0.85 -7.85 12.33
N ASP A 20 -0.80 -6.52 12.27
CA ASP A 20 -1.71 -5.66 11.53
C ASP A 20 -1.44 -5.74 10.01
N TYR A 21 -1.65 -6.92 9.44
CA TYR A 21 -1.53 -7.15 7.99
C TYR A 21 -2.85 -6.84 7.30
N ASP A 22 -2.80 -5.92 6.35
CA ASP A 22 -3.95 -5.50 5.56
C ASP A 22 -4.02 -6.31 4.25
N ILE A 23 -4.80 -7.40 4.28
CA ILE A 23 -5.10 -8.22 3.10
C ILE A 23 -6.49 -7.85 2.59
N ASP A 24 -6.54 -7.30 1.38
CA ASP A 24 -7.80 -6.93 0.72
C ASP A 24 -8.21 -7.97 -0.34
N ASP A 25 -9.38 -8.59 -0.18
CA ASP A 25 -10.02 -9.48 -1.16
C ASP A 25 -11.40 -8.94 -1.56
N GLY A 26 -11.46 -8.21 -2.67
CA GLY A 26 -12.70 -7.61 -3.16
C GLY A 26 -13.72 -8.65 -3.61
N VAL A 27 -14.97 -8.49 -3.17
CA VAL A 27 -16.11 -9.35 -3.53
C VAL A 27 -16.98 -8.63 -4.55
N TYR A 28 -17.06 -9.18 -5.76
CA TYR A 28 -17.71 -8.54 -6.89
C TYR A 28 -18.99 -9.27 -7.27
N PHE A 29 -20.08 -8.53 -7.35
CA PHE A 29 -21.38 -8.99 -7.82
C PHE A 29 -21.77 -8.27 -9.09
N ARG A 30 -22.49 -8.92 -10.00
CA ARG A 30 -23.24 -8.15 -10.99
C ARG A 30 -24.39 -7.44 -10.28
N VAL A 31 -24.81 -6.28 -10.78
CA VAL A 31 -25.87 -5.50 -10.10
C VAL A 31 -27.16 -6.31 -9.91
N GLU A 32 -27.50 -7.17 -10.88
CA GLU A 32 -28.65 -8.06 -10.81
C GLU A 32 -28.58 -9.13 -9.71
N ASP A 33 -27.38 -9.48 -9.24
CA ASP A 33 -27.17 -10.44 -8.16
C ASP A 33 -27.34 -9.80 -6.76
N LEU A 34 -27.32 -8.47 -6.70
CA LEU A 34 -27.51 -7.69 -5.48
C LEU A 34 -28.96 -7.26 -5.31
N ARG A 35 -29.88 -8.21 -5.35
CA ARG A 35 -31.32 -7.99 -5.12
C ARG A 35 -31.82 -8.73 -3.89
N ASP A 36 -32.80 -8.15 -3.20
CA ASP A 36 -33.48 -8.79 -2.09
C ASP A 36 -34.50 -9.85 -2.56
N ARG A 37 -35.25 -10.45 -1.62
CA ARG A 37 -36.22 -11.50 -1.94
C ARG A 37 -37.44 -11.01 -2.74
N TYR A 38 -37.65 -9.70 -2.81
CA TYR A 38 -38.74 -9.07 -3.54
C TYR A 38 -38.29 -8.58 -4.92
N GLY A 39 -36.98 -8.64 -5.19
CA GLY A 39 -36.37 -8.22 -6.46
C GLY A 39 -35.88 -6.78 -6.45
N ASP A 40 -35.91 -6.09 -5.31
CA ASP A 40 -35.41 -4.73 -5.16
C ASP A 40 -33.89 -4.74 -4.98
N ASP A 41 -33.20 -3.75 -5.56
CA ASP A 41 -31.75 -3.63 -5.45
C ASP A 41 -31.33 -3.37 -3.99
N LEU A 42 -30.25 -4.03 -3.56
CA LEU A 42 -29.69 -3.84 -2.22
C LEU A 42 -29.02 -2.48 -2.08
N THR A 43 -29.18 -1.88 -0.90
CA THR A 43 -28.34 -0.76 -0.48
C THR A 43 -26.89 -1.20 -0.27
N PRO A 44 -25.91 -0.28 -0.33
CA PRO A 44 -24.51 -0.56 -0.03
C PRO A 44 -24.32 -1.29 1.30
N LEU A 45 -24.98 -0.82 2.36
CA LEU A 45 -24.95 -1.47 3.67
C LEU A 45 -25.48 -2.91 3.61
N LYS A 46 -26.65 -3.12 2.97
CA LYS A 46 -27.25 -4.46 2.85
C LYS A 46 -26.39 -5.41 2.02
N ALA A 47 -25.65 -4.90 1.03
CA ALA A 47 -24.68 -5.69 0.27
C ALA A 47 -23.50 -6.15 1.15
N ARG A 48 -22.95 -5.26 1.99
CA ARG A 48 -21.92 -5.63 2.98
C ARG A 48 -22.45 -6.60 4.04
N GLU A 49 -23.64 -6.35 4.59
CA GLU A 49 -24.29 -7.25 5.53
C GLU A 49 -24.53 -8.64 4.91
N ARG A 50 -24.93 -8.74 3.64
CA ARG A 50 -25.09 -10.03 2.95
C ARG A 50 -23.78 -10.82 2.91
N VAL A 51 -22.65 -10.17 2.67
CA VAL A 51 -21.34 -10.82 2.69
C VAL A 51 -20.96 -11.24 4.12
N CYS A 52 -21.20 -10.38 5.11
CA CYS A 52 -20.99 -10.69 6.52
C CYS A 52 -21.83 -11.92 6.97
N ASP A 53 -23.12 -11.93 6.64
CA ASP A 53 -24.05 -13.03 6.91
C ASP A 53 -23.65 -14.34 6.22
N ALA A 54 -22.94 -14.27 5.09
CA ALA A 54 -22.40 -15.45 4.43
C ALA A 54 -21.20 -16.02 5.19
N LEU A 55 -20.29 -15.16 5.67
CA LEU A 55 -19.10 -15.55 6.44
C LEU A 55 -19.47 -16.17 7.78
N THR A 56 -20.46 -15.61 8.49
CA THR A 56 -20.91 -16.14 9.79
C THR A 56 -21.50 -17.55 9.74
N ARG A 57 -21.85 -18.05 8.55
CA ARG A 57 -22.34 -19.43 8.37
C ARG A 57 -21.20 -20.45 8.35
N ASP A 58 -19.97 -20.01 8.11
CA ASP A 58 -18.81 -20.88 8.09
C ASP A 58 -18.26 -21.06 9.50
N ARG A 59 -18.45 -22.27 10.05
CA ARG A 59 -18.04 -22.62 11.42
C ARG A 59 -16.53 -22.77 11.60
N ARG A 60 -15.74 -22.60 10.52
CA ARG A 60 -14.28 -22.59 10.60
C ARG A 60 -13.72 -21.26 11.12
N PHE A 61 -14.49 -20.18 11.02
CA PHE A 61 -14.09 -18.90 11.60
C PHE A 61 -14.42 -18.87 13.09
N GLU A 62 -13.40 -18.59 13.89
CA GLU A 62 -13.55 -18.50 15.35
C GLU A 62 -14.09 -17.14 15.80
N ASN A 63 -13.81 -16.08 15.02
CA ASN A 63 -14.31 -14.73 15.26
C ASN A 63 -15.39 -14.37 14.24
N PRO A 64 -16.46 -13.65 14.65
CA PRO A 64 -17.44 -13.14 13.71
C PRO A 64 -16.81 -12.11 12.76
N ALA A 65 -17.29 -12.07 11.53
CA ALA A 65 -16.97 -10.96 10.62
C ALA A 65 -17.70 -9.68 11.08
N GLU A 66 -17.10 -8.53 10.77
CA GLU A 66 -17.62 -7.21 11.13
C GLU A 66 -17.85 -6.35 9.88
N VAL A 67 -18.97 -5.62 9.84
CA VAL A 67 -19.24 -4.66 8.76
C VAL A 67 -18.60 -3.32 9.11
N HIS A 68 -17.65 -2.88 8.29
CA HIS A 68 -17.06 -1.54 8.35
C HIS A 68 -17.66 -0.64 7.26
N ASN A 69 -17.19 0.61 7.22
CA ASN A 69 -17.65 1.59 6.24
C ASN A 69 -17.41 1.12 4.80
N ASN A 70 -16.22 0.60 4.50
CA ASN A 70 -15.80 0.28 3.12
C ASN A 70 -15.67 -1.23 2.85
N CYS A 71 -15.79 -2.08 3.86
CA CYS A 71 -15.50 -3.51 3.75
C CYS A 71 -16.26 -4.34 4.79
N VAL A 72 -16.22 -5.64 4.60
CA VAL A 72 -16.48 -6.63 5.66
C VAL A 72 -15.13 -7.17 6.12
N ARG A 73 -14.84 -7.10 7.42
CA ARG A 73 -13.57 -7.54 7.98
C ARG A 73 -13.72 -8.90 8.66
N GLN A 74 -12.88 -9.87 8.30
CA GLN A 74 -12.75 -11.14 9.00
C GLN A 74 -11.45 -11.16 9.78
N GLN A 75 -11.54 -11.21 11.11
CA GLN A 75 -10.37 -11.34 11.99
C GLN A 75 -9.97 -12.81 12.16
N TYR A 76 -8.66 -13.07 12.18
CA TYR A 76 -8.09 -14.40 12.44
C TYR A 76 -7.38 -14.42 13.80
N GLN A 77 -7.31 -15.59 14.43
CA GLN A 77 -6.68 -15.76 15.75
C GLN A 77 -5.23 -15.29 15.83
N ALA A 78 -4.49 -15.39 14.73
CA ALA A 78 -3.11 -14.95 14.67
C ALA A 78 -2.95 -13.42 14.65
N GLY A 79 -4.04 -12.65 14.77
CA GLY A 79 -4.03 -11.19 14.89
C GLY A 79 -4.24 -10.44 13.57
N TYR A 80 -4.10 -11.13 12.44
CA TYR A 80 -4.33 -10.53 11.12
C TYR A 80 -5.80 -10.52 10.72
N HIS A 81 -6.13 -9.68 9.74
CA HIS A 81 -7.49 -9.60 9.20
C HIS A 81 -7.49 -9.62 7.67
N ILE A 82 -8.61 -10.08 7.11
CA ILE A 82 -8.92 -9.95 5.68
C ILE A 82 -10.08 -8.98 5.54
N ASP A 83 -9.86 -7.92 4.78
CA ASP A 83 -10.87 -6.95 4.40
C ASP A 83 -11.48 -7.33 3.05
N MET A 84 -12.80 -7.46 3.03
CA MET A 84 -13.60 -7.81 1.87
C MET A 84 -14.46 -6.63 1.43
N PRO A 85 -13.89 -5.66 0.70
CA PRO A 85 -14.66 -4.61 0.06
C PRO A 85 -15.67 -5.21 -0.92
N VAL A 86 -16.91 -4.71 -0.89
CA VAL A 86 -18.00 -5.25 -1.71
C VAL A 86 -18.25 -4.32 -2.88
N TYR A 87 -18.13 -4.86 -4.08
CA TYR A 87 -18.31 -4.15 -5.33
C TYR A 87 -19.52 -4.65 -6.10
N ARG A 88 -20.14 -3.74 -6.84
CA ARG A 88 -21.07 -4.09 -7.91
C ARG A 88 -20.47 -3.74 -9.27
N ILE A 89 -20.77 -4.59 -10.26
CA ILE A 89 -20.39 -4.42 -11.65
C ILE A 89 -21.60 -3.92 -12.42
N LEU A 90 -21.42 -2.81 -13.13
CA LEU A 90 -22.40 -2.23 -14.02
C LEU A 90 -21.94 -2.41 -15.46
N ILE A 91 -22.88 -2.58 -16.38
CA ILE A 91 -22.61 -2.51 -17.82
C ILE A 91 -23.01 -1.11 -18.29
N GLU A 92 -22.02 -0.33 -18.70
CA GLU A 92 -22.23 0.98 -19.32
C GLU A 92 -22.28 0.83 -20.83
N HIS A 93 -23.29 1.46 -21.44
CA HIS A 93 -23.41 1.61 -22.87
C HIS A 93 -22.96 3.03 -23.24
N ALA A 94 -21.71 3.17 -23.67
CA ALA A 94 -21.09 4.47 -23.97
C ALA A 94 -21.55 5.07 -25.32
N GLY A 95 -22.83 4.91 -25.68
CA GLY A 95 -23.38 5.35 -26.97
C GLY A 95 -22.82 4.62 -28.19
N THR A 96 -22.00 3.59 -28.00
CA THR A 96 -21.47 2.67 -29.01
C THR A 96 -22.05 1.27 -28.78
N THR A 97 -21.81 0.34 -29.70
CA THR A 97 -22.14 -1.09 -29.49
C THR A 97 -21.18 -1.79 -28.52
N GLU A 98 -20.19 -1.08 -27.96
CA GLU A 98 -19.23 -1.65 -27.03
C GLU A 98 -19.75 -1.49 -25.60
N GLU A 99 -19.91 -2.62 -24.94
CA GLU A 99 -20.21 -2.70 -23.51
C GLU A 99 -18.92 -2.49 -22.71
N ARG A 100 -18.98 -1.60 -21.71
CA ARG A 100 -17.88 -1.42 -20.77
C ARG A 100 -18.36 -1.75 -19.36
N GLU A 101 -17.54 -2.52 -18.63
CA GLU A 101 -17.77 -2.72 -17.21
C GLU A 101 -17.32 -1.49 -16.42
N ALA A 102 -18.21 -0.99 -15.56
CA ALA A 102 -17.92 -0.03 -14.50
C ALA A 102 -18.08 -0.70 -13.13
N TYR A 103 -17.39 -0.17 -12.14
CA TYR A 103 -17.29 -0.77 -10.81
C TYR A 103 -17.56 0.27 -9.75
N GLU A 104 -18.42 -0.09 -8.80
CA GLU A 104 -18.73 0.76 -7.66
C GLU A 104 -18.55 -0.02 -6.36
N LEU A 105 -17.90 0.62 -5.39
CA LEU A 105 -17.68 0.13 -4.05
C LEU A 105 -18.87 0.49 -3.15
N ALA A 106 -19.34 -0.47 -2.36
CA ALA A 106 -20.26 -0.19 -1.26
C ALA A 106 -19.52 0.53 -0.12
N SER A 107 -19.69 1.84 0.00
CA SER A 107 -19.01 2.70 0.99
C SER A 107 -20.03 3.46 1.84
N GLY A 108 -20.14 3.15 3.13
CA GLY A 108 -21.18 3.68 3.99
C GLY A 108 -22.56 3.40 3.39
N ASP A 109 -23.33 4.44 3.10
CA ASP A 109 -24.66 4.34 2.48
C ASP A 109 -24.65 4.65 0.97
N THR A 110 -23.46 4.80 0.34
CA THR A 110 -23.32 5.13 -1.08
C THR A 110 -22.60 4.03 -1.89
N TRP A 111 -22.90 3.99 -3.18
CA TRP A 111 -22.12 3.27 -4.18
C TRP A 111 -21.13 4.27 -4.78
N GLU A 112 -19.85 4.07 -4.54
CA GLU A 112 -18.79 5.01 -4.96
C GLU A 112 -18.01 4.42 -6.15
N PRO A 113 -17.84 5.16 -7.26
CA PRO A 113 -17.01 4.70 -8.39
C PRO A 113 -15.60 4.32 -7.94
N SER A 114 -15.23 3.05 -8.12
CA SER A 114 -13.95 2.53 -7.64
C SER A 114 -13.58 1.22 -8.32
N ASP A 115 -12.42 1.20 -9.01
CA ASP A 115 -11.83 -0.02 -9.57
C ASP A 115 -10.42 -0.27 -9.01
N ALA A 116 -10.37 -0.99 -7.88
CA ALA A 116 -9.12 -1.40 -7.25
C ALA A 116 -8.23 -2.30 -8.14
N ARG A 117 -8.83 -2.96 -9.14
CA ARG A 117 -8.07 -3.78 -10.10
C ARG A 117 -7.33 -2.89 -11.09
N SER A 118 -7.93 -1.77 -11.49
CA SER A 118 -7.26 -0.77 -12.31
C SER A 118 -6.12 -0.08 -11.56
N VAL A 119 -6.24 0.17 -10.25
CA VAL A 119 -5.12 0.64 -9.41
C VAL A 119 -3.99 -0.39 -9.36
N THR A 120 -4.33 -1.67 -9.15
CA THR A 120 -3.36 -2.77 -9.16
C THR A 120 -2.64 -2.86 -10.50
N ARG A 121 -3.37 -2.71 -11.61
CA ARG A 121 -2.82 -2.72 -12.96
C ARG A 121 -1.88 -1.54 -13.19
N TRP A 122 -2.32 -0.32 -12.88
CA TRP A 122 -1.48 0.89 -12.95
C TRP A 122 -0.13 0.67 -12.26
N PHE A 123 -0.13 0.20 -11.00
CA PHE A 123 1.12 0.00 -10.29
C PHE A 123 1.97 -1.10 -10.93
N LYS A 124 1.38 -2.23 -11.34
CA LYS A 124 2.12 -3.32 -12.00
C LYS A 124 2.73 -2.88 -13.33
N ASP A 125 2.01 -2.07 -14.11
CA ASP A 125 2.45 -1.54 -15.39
C ASP A 125 3.61 -0.55 -15.18
N THR A 126 3.49 0.37 -14.21
CA THR A 126 4.61 1.25 -13.83
C THR A 126 5.86 0.48 -13.44
N ILE A 127 5.74 -0.60 -12.66
CA ILE A 127 6.89 -1.43 -12.29
C ILE A 127 7.51 -2.09 -13.53
N LYS A 128 6.67 -2.57 -14.44
CA LYS A 128 7.15 -3.20 -15.68
C LYS A 128 7.89 -2.17 -16.55
N GLU A 129 7.28 -1.01 -16.78
CA GLU A 129 7.88 0.08 -17.57
C GLU A 129 9.24 0.50 -17.02
N LEU A 130 9.35 0.70 -15.69
CA LEU A 130 10.62 1.03 -15.05
C LEU A 130 11.69 -0.06 -15.25
N ASN A 131 11.31 -1.34 -15.14
CA ASN A 131 12.25 -2.44 -15.38
C ASN A 131 12.64 -2.58 -16.86
N ASP A 132 11.74 -2.25 -17.78
CA ASP A 132 12.02 -2.24 -19.22
C ASP A 132 12.97 -1.09 -19.60
N GLU A 133 12.92 0.03 -18.88
CA GLU A 133 13.84 1.18 -19.04
C GLU A 133 15.21 0.94 -18.39
N VAL A 134 15.22 0.48 -17.15
CA VAL A 134 16.43 0.20 -16.36
C VAL A 134 16.20 -1.09 -15.57
N ASP A 135 17.03 -2.10 -15.84
CA ASP A 135 16.89 -3.40 -15.19
C ASP A 135 16.85 -3.28 -13.66
N GLY A 136 15.83 -3.88 -13.05
CA GLY A 136 15.62 -3.86 -11.60
C GLY A 136 15.13 -2.54 -10.99
N ALA A 137 14.94 -1.45 -11.75
CA ALA A 137 14.51 -0.16 -11.20
C ALA A 137 13.09 -0.21 -10.62
N GLY A 138 12.16 -0.90 -11.28
CA GLY A 138 10.83 -1.15 -10.74
C GLY A 138 10.88 -2.02 -9.47
N SER A 139 11.75 -3.03 -9.45
CA SER A 139 11.97 -3.84 -8.23
C SER A 139 12.51 -2.98 -7.07
N GLN A 140 13.43 -2.05 -7.34
CA GLN A 140 13.88 -1.07 -6.35
C GLN A 140 12.74 -0.19 -5.86
N LEU A 141 11.91 0.36 -6.76
CA LEU A 141 10.73 1.14 -6.37
C LEU A 141 9.82 0.38 -5.40
N ARG A 142 9.55 -0.92 -5.63
CA ARG A 142 8.76 -1.72 -4.67
C ARG A 142 9.39 -1.73 -3.28
N ARG A 143 10.71 -1.94 -3.18
CA ARG A 143 11.43 -1.93 -1.90
C ARG A 143 11.35 -0.55 -1.25
N LEU A 144 11.52 0.53 -2.02
CA LEU A 144 11.39 1.89 -1.49
C LEU A 144 9.97 2.20 -1.00
N VAL A 145 8.92 1.76 -1.71
CA VAL A 145 7.54 1.91 -1.25
C VAL A 145 7.32 1.17 0.07
N ARG A 146 7.83 -0.06 0.21
CA ARG A 146 7.76 -0.82 1.48
C ARG A 146 8.46 -0.08 2.61
N LEU A 147 9.68 0.41 2.36
CA LEU A 147 10.44 1.19 3.34
C LEU A 147 9.69 2.47 3.74
N THR A 148 9.19 3.27 2.79
CA THR A 148 8.43 4.48 3.11
C THR A 148 7.16 4.19 3.90
N LYS A 149 6.44 3.11 3.58
CA LYS A 149 5.29 2.66 4.37
C LYS A 149 5.68 2.24 5.78
N ALA A 150 6.77 1.48 5.94
CA ALA A 150 7.30 1.09 7.23
C ALA A 150 7.70 2.31 8.07
N PHE A 151 8.37 3.29 7.46
CA PHE A 151 8.70 4.56 8.10
C PHE A 151 7.43 5.30 8.57
N ALA A 152 6.44 5.44 7.70
CA ALA A 152 5.19 6.15 7.98
C ALA A 152 4.40 5.57 9.17
N ARG A 153 4.59 4.28 9.45
CA ARG A 153 3.94 3.53 10.55
C ARG A 153 4.92 3.03 11.63
N SER A 154 6.16 3.52 11.63
CA SER A 154 7.26 3.03 12.49
C SER A 154 7.07 3.25 14.00
N ARG A 155 6.07 4.05 14.37
CA ARG A 155 5.71 4.40 15.74
C ARG A 155 4.20 4.27 15.88
N ASP A 156 3.75 3.64 16.96
CA ASP A 156 2.33 3.31 17.13
C ASP A 156 1.44 4.56 17.10
N GLU A 157 1.90 5.66 17.70
CA GLU A 157 1.17 6.92 17.71
C GLU A 157 1.08 7.62 16.34
N TRP A 158 1.77 7.09 15.31
CA TRP A 158 1.68 7.57 13.92
C TRP A 158 0.66 6.81 13.08
N LYS A 159 0.32 5.56 13.44
CA LYS A 159 -0.48 4.65 12.62
C LYS A 159 -1.82 5.26 12.17
N ASP A 160 -2.50 6.01 13.05
CA ASP A 160 -3.79 6.67 12.76
C ASP A 160 -3.65 8.09 12.17
N ARG A 161 -2.48 8.71 12.33
CA ARG A 161 -2.20 10.10 11.93
C ARG A 161 -1.61 10.21 10.53
N THR A 162 -0.98 9.15 10.05
CA THR A 162 -0.32 9.14 8.74
C THR A 162 -1.29 8.88 7.58
N THR A 163 -0.85 9.20 6.37
CA THR A 163 -1.63 9.03 5.14
C THR A 163 -1.72 7.56 4.71
N SER A 164 -2.59 7.28 3.74
CA SER A 164 -2.85 5.91 3.27
C SER A 164 -1.67 5.31 2.50
N GLY A 165 -1.59 3.98 2.46
CA GLY A 165 -0.56 3.27 1.71
C GLY A 165 -0.60 3.54 0.20
N ILE A 166 -1.76 3.79 -0.39
CA ILE A 166 -1.89 4.14 -1.81
C ILE A 166 -1.41 5.58 -2.07
N THR A 167 -1.67 6.53 -1.15
CA THR A 167 -1.13 7.90 -1.24
C THR A 167 0.40 7.87 -1.20
N ILE A 168 1.00 7.11 -0.27
CA ILE A 168 2.47 6.92 -0.22
C ILE A 168 2.97 6.30 -1.53
N SER A 169 2.33 5.23 -2.02
CA SER A 169 2.75 4.56 -3.25
C SER A 169 2.71 5.50 -4.45
N ARG A 170 1.70 6.36 -4.56
CA ARG A 170 1.57 7.36 -5.61
C ARG A 170 2.70 8.39 -5.57
N ILE A 171 2.99 8.95 -4.39
CA ILE A 171 4.09 9.91 -4.20
C ILE A 171 5.43 9.28 -4.58
N MET A 172 5.69 8.05 -4.12
CA MET A 172 6.93 7.35 -4.41
C MET A 172 7.09 7.03 -5.90
N VAL A 173 6.00 6.74 -6.62
CA VAL A 173 6.02 6.56 -8.09
C VAL A 173 6.37 7.88 -8.79
N ASP A 174 5.71 8.98 -8.43
CA ASP A 174 5.93 10.28 -9.09
C ASP A 174 7.35 10.82 -8.89
N GLU A 175 7.92 10.57 -7.73
CA GLU A 175 9.19 11.17 -7.32
C GLU A 175 10.36 10.18 -7.32
N PHE A 176 10.18 8.99 -7.89
CA PHE A 176 11.20 7.94 -7.90
C PHE A 176 12.52 8.45 -8.49
N ARG A 177 13.61 8.23 -7.74
CA ARG A 177 15.00 8.48 -8.15
C ARG A 177 15.80 7.19 -7.96
N GLY A 178 15.77 6.32 -8.96
CA GLY A 178 16.47 5.04 -8.92
C GLY A 178 17.99 5.22 -8.92
N VAL A 179 18.68 4.38 -8.14
CA VAL A 179 20.16 4.34 -8.07
C VAL A 179 20.60 2.89 -8.03
N ASP A 180 21.33 2.48 -9.06
CA ASP A 180 21.77 1.09 -9.22
C ASP A 180 22.60 0.62 -8.01
N GLY A 181 22.24 -0.57 -7.49
CA GLY A 181 22.86 -1.19 -6.31
C GLY A 181 22.76 -0.41 -4.99
N ARG A 182 21.99 0.68 -4.92
CA ARG A 182 21.98 1.62 -3.77
C ARG A 182 20.57 2.00 -3.33
N ASP A 183 19.88 1.06 -2.68
CA ASP A 183 18.54 1.32 -2.13
C ASP A 183 18.55 2.45 -1.08
N ASP A 184 19.62 2.56 -0.29
CA ASP A 184 19.83 3.64 0.68
C ASP A 184 19.86 5.03 0.02
N GLN A 185 20.62 5.17 -1.07
CA GLN A 185 20.72 6.41 -1.82
C GLN A 185 19.43 6.71 -2.59
N ALA A 186 18.87 5.70 -3.27
CA ALA A 186 17.62 5.84 -4.02
C ALA A 186 16.46 6.26 -3.10
N LEU A 187 16.40 5.72 -1.88
CA LEU A 187 15.43 6.14 -0.87
C LEU A 187 15.63 7.61 -0.47
N LEU A 188 16.86 8.00 -0.14
CA LEU A 188 17.18 9.37 0.27
C LEU A 188 16.82 10.38 -0.83
N ASP A 189 17.21 10.10 -2.07
CA ASP A 189 16.96 10.99 -3.21
C ASP A 189 15.47 11.07 -3.57
N THR A 190 14.76 9.95 -3.50
CA THR A 190 13.30 9.92 -3.69
C THR A 190 12.58 10.68 -2.57
N TRP A 191 13.00 10.53 -1.32
CA TRP A 191 12.42 11.28 -0.18
C TRP A 191 12.68 12.78 -0.28
N LYS A 192 13.88 13.21 -0.71
CA LYS A 192 14.17 14.62 -0.97
C LYS A 192 13.27 15.20 -2.06
N ALA A 193 13.09 14.46 -3.15
CA ALA A 193 12.18 14.86 -4.24
C ALA A 193 10.72 14.95 -3.76
N ALA A 194 10.26 13.96 -2.99
CA ALA A 194 8.94 13.96 -2.38
C ALA A 194 8.71 15.12 -1.41
N ASP A 195 9.65 15.38 -0.50
CA ASP A 195 9.57 16.49 0.45
C ASP A 195 9.55 17.85 -0.26
N TYR A 196 10.42 18.03 -1.26
CA TYR A 196 10.43 19.22 -2.10
C TYR A 196 9.07 19.45 -2.79
N ARG A 197 8.48 18.40 -3.36
CA ARG A 197 7.17 18.46 -4.02
C ARG A 197 6.05 18.75 -3.01
N LEU A 198 6.03 18.05 -1.87
CA LEU A 198 5.01 18.18 -0.82
C LEU A 198 5.08 19.51 -0.06
N THR A 199 6.23 20.18 -0.07
CA THR A 199 6.40 21.55 0.44
C THR A 199 5.68 22.57 -0.46
N ARG A 200 5.57 22.29 -1.76
CA ARG A 200 4.89 23.18 -2.72
C ARG A 200 3.39 22.90 -2.80
N SER A 201 3.00 21.64 -2.72
CA SER A 201 1.59 21.24 -2.65
C SER A 201 1.45 19.84 -2.06
N THR A 202 0.45 19.70 -1.20
CA THR A 202 -0.01 18.44 -0.61
C THR A 202 -1.20 17.83 -1.38
N HIS A 203 -1.59 18.38 -2.52
CA HIS A 203 -2.57 17.73 -3.40
C HIS A 203 -1.98 16.45 -4.00
N VAL A 204 -2.68 15.32 -4.00
CA VAL A 204 -2.23 14.07 -4.64
C VAL A 204 -3.36 13.48 -5.47
N ALA A 205 -3.21 13.55 -6.79
CA ALA A 205 -4.16 12.96 -7.72
C ALA A 205 -4.19 11.43 -7.62
N HIS A 206 -5.38 10.86 -7.79
CA HIS A 206 -5.54 9.42 -7.86
C HIS A 206 -5.07 8.89 -9.22
N PRO A 207 -4.32 7.78 -9.27
CA PRO A 207 -3.72 7.29 -10.52
C PRO A 207 -4.71 6.78 -11.59
N VAL A 208 -6.01 6.74 -11.28
CA VAL A 208 -7.02 6.01 -12.08
C VAL A 208 -8.37 6.71 -12.01
N ASN A 209 -8.78 7.11 -10.80
CA ASN A 209 -10.07 7.78 -10.57
C ASN A 209 -9.90 9.29 -10.66
N SER A 210 -11.01 10.00 -10.89
CA SER A 210 -11.03 11.47 -10.92
C SER A 210 -10.99 12.10 -9.53
N LYS A 211 -11.35 11.36 -8.48
CA LYS A 211 -11.31 11.82 -7.09
C LYS A 211 -9.90 11.70 -6.55
N ASP A 212 -9.36 12.79 -6.02
CA ASP A 212 -8.00 12.85 -5.49
C ASP A 212 -7.81 11.96 -4.25
N LEU A 213 -6.57 11.50 -4.03
CA LEU A 213 -6.17 10.73 -2.84
C LEU A 213 -5.94 11.64 -1.63
N ALA A 214 -5.54 12.88 -1.87
CA ALA A 214 -5.41 13.91 -0.86
C ALA A 214 -5.63 15.28 -1.51
N GLU A 215 -6.47 16.10 -0.89
CA GLU A 215 -6.61 17.52 -1.25
C GLU A 215 -5.46 18.33 -0.65
N ASP A 216 -5.24 19.54 -1.16
CA ASP A 216 -4.24 20.43 -0.55
C ASP A 216 -4.66 20.80 0.88
N GLY A 217 -3.75 20.63 1.83
CA GLY A 217 -4.00 20.80 3.26
C GLY A 217 -4.51 19.54 3.98
N ASP A 218 -4.58 18.37 3.31
CA ASP A 218 -4.96 17.12 3.97
C ASP A 218 -4.09 16.86 5.21
N SER A 219 -4.74 16.70 6.37
CA SER A 219 -4.05 16.63 7.66
C SER A 219 -3.12 15.42 7.80
N LYS A 220 -3.49 14.28 7.21
CA LYS A 220 -2.71 13.04 7.30
C LYS A 220 -1.48 13.10 6.41
N LEU A 221 -1.61 13.70 5.22
CA LEU A 221 -0.49 13.93 4.33
C LEU A 221 0.44 15.04 4.85
N CYS A 222 -0.11 16.11 5.43
CA CYS A 222 0.68 17.12 6.14
C CYS A 222 1.51 16.48 7.26
N PHE A 223 0.90 15.62 8.08
CA PHE A 223 1.60 14.89 9.12
C PHE A 223 2.73 14.02 8.55
N PHE A 224 2.46 13.25 7.50
CA PHE A 224 3.48 12.43 6.84
C PHE A 224 4.66 13.28 6.33
N ARG A 225 4.38 14.40 5.67
CA ARG A 225 5.42 15.34 5.18
C ARG A 225 6.27 15.87 6.33
N GLU A 226 5.68 16.31 7.43
CA GLU A 226 6.44 16.79 8.59
C GLU A 226 7.41 15.73 9.13
N ARG A 227 6.94 14.48 9.27
CA ARG A 227 7.79 13.38 9.72
C ARG A 227 8.89 13.07 8.69
N LEU A 228 8.57 13.14 7.40
CA LEU A 228 9.55 12.97 6.33
C LEU A 228 10.65 14.04 6.39
N ALA A 229 10.31 15.31 6.62
CA ALA A 229 11.26 16.39 6.77
C ALA A 229 12.19 16.19 8.00
N GLU A 230 11.64 15.75 9.14
CA GLU A 230 12.42 15.40 10.33
C GLU A 230 13.38 14.21 10.09
N ALA A 231 12.94 13.22 9.32
CA ALA A 231 13.78 12.11 8.90
C ALA A 231 14.93 12.59 8.01
N LEU A 232 14.64 13.46 7.03
CA LEU A 232 15.66 14.04 6.15
C LEU A 232 16.70 14.85 6.93
N GLU A 233 16.30 15.63 7.94
CA GLU A 233 17.24 16.34 8.82
C GLU A 233 18.14 15.36 9.58
N THR A 234 17.58 14.25 10.09
CA THR A 234 18.38 13.18 10.72
C THR A 234 19.37 12.55 9.75
N LEU A 235 18.99 12.40 8.47
CA LEU A 235 19.82 11.78 7.43
C LEU A 235 20.88 12.72 6.83
N ARG A 236 20.93 14.01 7.21
CA ARG A 236 21.97 14.94 6.75
C ARG A 236 23.39 14.48 7.08
N VAL A 237 23.56 13.64 8.11
CA VAL A 237 24.86 13.03 8.41
C VAL A 237 25.43 12.25 7.21
N LEU A 238 24.57 11.69 6.34
CA LEU A 238 24.98 10.97 5.14
C LEU A 238 25.63 11.87 4.08
N GLU A 239 25.42 13.18 4.15
CA GLU A 239 26.00 14.16 3.23
C GLU A 239 27.42 14.57 3.63
N ASN A 240 27.85 14.24 4.84
CA ASN A 240 29.21 14.50 5.30
C ASN A 240 30.18 13.53 4.62
N HIS A 241 31.23 14.07 4.00
CA HIS A 241 32.25 13.26 3.33
C HIS A 241 32.93 12.24 4.27
N ASP A 242 33.01 12.55 5.55
CA ASP A 242 33.65 11.70 6.57
C ASP A 242 32.63 10.83 7.34
N CYS A 243 31.38 10.75 6.86
CA CYS A 243 30.35 9.92 7.47
C CYS A 243 30.78 8.44 7.51
N THR A 244 30.84 7.90 8.71
CA THR A 244 31.16 6.49 8.92
C THR A 244 29.92 5.63 8.69
N ARG A 245 30.15 4.35 8.37
CA ARG A 245 29.06 3.37 8.26
C ARG A 245 28.21 3.28 9.53
N ASN A 246 28.83 3.37 10.71
CA ASN A 246 28.12 3.31 11.98
C ASN A 246 27.20 4.52 12.18
N GLU A 247 27.66 5.72 11.83
CA GLU A 247 26.83 6.93 11.87
C GLU A 247 25.65 6.84 10.89
N ALA A 248 25.92 6.37 9.67
CA ALA A 248 24.88 6.18 8.66
C ALA A 248 23.81 5.18 9.11
N ARG A 249 24.22 4.02 9.63
CA ARG A 249 23.29 2.98 10.12
C ARG A 249 22.51 3.46 11.34
N ALA A 250 23.15 4.17 12.28
CA ALA A 250 22.48 4.75 13.44
C ALA A 250 21.42 5.80 13.03
N ALA A 251 21.70 6.59 11.99
CA ALA A 251 20.73 7.54 11.45
C ALA A 251 19.50 6.83 10.85
N TRP A 252 19.71 5.77 10.07
CA TRP A 252 18.62 4.96 9.52
C TRP A 252 17.81 4.23 10.60
N ASP A 253 18.49 3.67 11.61
CA ASP A 253 17.84 3.07 12.78
C ASP A 253 16.91 4.06 13.48
N LYS A 254 17.38 5.31 13.69
CA LYS A 254 16.57 6.38 14.26
C LYS A 254 15.35 6.74 13.39
N VAL A 255 15.54 6.82 12.07
CA VAL A 255 14.45 7.12 11.12
C VAL A 255 13.36 6.04 11.19
N PHE A 256 13.75 4.77 11.07
CA PHE A 256 12.84 3.63 11.06
C PHE A 256 12.39 3.16 12.44
N ASN A 257 12.88 3.79 13.52
CA ASN A 257 12.61 3.39 14.90
C ASN A 257 12.96 1.91 15.16
N THR A 258 14.17 1.51 14.74
CA THR A 258 14.66 0.13 14.84
C THR A 258 16.11 0.09 15.31
N THR A 259 16.61 -1.11 15.60
CA THR A 259 18.05 -1.38 15.81
C THR A 259 18.60 -2.35 14.78
N TYR A 260 17.76 -2.78 13.83
CA TYR A 260 18.09 -3.81 12.87
C TYR A 260 19.26 -3.39 11.96
N ILE A 261 19.28 -2.13 11.50
CA ILE A 261 20.23 -1.66 10.49
C ILE A 261 21.62 -1.51 11.11
N GLY A 262 21.72 -0.99 12.33
CA GLY A 262 22.95 -0.93 13.11
C GLY A 262 23.53 -2.32 13.42
N ASN A 263 22.67 -3.31 13.63
CA ASN A 263 23.06 -4.69 13.94
C ASN A 263 23.40 -5.55 12.71
N LEU A 264 23.26 -5.02 11.49
CA LEU A 264 23.67 -5.75 10.29
C LEU A 264 25.18 -6.05 10.32
N PRO A 265 25.63 -7.22 9.83
CA PRO A 265 27.06 -7.49 9.70
C PRO A 265 27.70 -6.48 8.75
N ASP A 266 29.00 -6.24 8.91
CA ASP A 266 29.76 -5.49 7.92
C ASP A 266 29.77 -6.24 6.57
N PRO A 267 29.57 -5.56 5.44
CA PRO A 267 29.60 -6.17 4.12
C PRO A 267 30.94 -6.87 3.85
N GLN A 268 30.87 -8.08 3.31
CA GLN A 268 32.02 -8.82 2.82
C GLN A 268 32.16 -8.58 1.31
N GLY A 269 33.33 -8.13 0.83
CA GLY A 269 33.58 -7.93 -0.61
C GLY A 269 33.28 -6.53 -1.16
N GLY A 270 32.73 -6.44 -2.38
CA GLY A 270 32.64 -5.24 -3.23
C GLY A 270 31.46 -4.28 -2.95
N GLU A 271 30.53 -4.66 -2.07
CA GLU A 271 29.36 -3.84 -1.68
C GLU A 271 29.71 -2.75 -0.64
N ARG A 272 30.86 -2.09 -0.79
CA ARG A 272 31.40 -1.21 0.26
C ARG A 272 30.70 0.14 0.37
N SER A 273 29.99 0.57 -0.68
CA SER A 273 29.40 1.91 -0.78
C SER A 273 27.96 1.99 -0.26
N ALA A 274 27.21 0.89 -0.20
CA ALA A 274 25.85 0.87 0.34
C ALA A 274 25.83 0.82 1.86
N PHE A 275 25.02 1.67 2.51
CA PHE A 275 24.81 1.60 3.96
C PHE A 275 23.86 0.46 4.36
N PHE A 276 22.90 0.16 3.49
CA PHE A 276 22.12 -1.07 3.48
C PHE A 276 21.62 -1.39 2.06
N ILE A 277 21.39 -2.67 1.78
CA ILE A 277 20.64 -3.14 0.62
C ILE A 277 19.46 -3.91 1.19
N ALA A 278 18.23 -3.58 0.78
CA ALA A 278 17.07 -4.32 1.24
C ALA A 278 17.12 -5.72 0.61
N THR A 279 17.31 -6.75 1.44
CA THR A 279 17.42 -8.13 0.97
C THR A 279 16.04 -8.75 0.80
N GLU A 280 15.76 -9.38 -0.34
CA GLU A 280 14.51 -10.12 -0.61
C GLU A 280 14.57 -11.58 -0.10
N ASN A 281 15.52 -11.90 0.79
CA ASN A 281 15.95 -13.28 1.06
C ASN A 281 14.89 -14.21 1.70
N LYS A 282 13.68 -13.72 1.96
CA LYS A 282 12.51 -14.55 2.24
C LYS A 282 11.29 -13.99 1.50
N SER A 283 10.85 -14.70 0.46
CA SER A 283 9.43 -14.68 0.14
C SER A 283 8.74 -15.48 1.24
N ASP A 284 7.89 -14.88 2.06
CA ASP A 284 6.97 -15.72 2.84
C ASP A 284 6.18 -16.54 1.82
N THR A 285 5.95 -17.82 2.06
CA THR A 285 5.19 -18.68 1.15
C THR A 285 3.96 -19.15 1.88
N ARG A 286 2.81 -19.20 1.21
CA ARG A 286 1.63 -19.85 1.79
C ARG A 286 1.93 -21.34 1.91
N ASP A 287 1.62 -21.92 3.07
CA ASP A 287 1.66 -23.37 3.30
C ASP A 287 0.62 -24.15 2.46
N ASP A 288 -0.26 -23.44 1.71
CA ASP A 288 -1.23 -24.03 0.78
C ASP A 288 -0.69 -24.26 -0.65
N GLY A 289 0.59 -23.95 -0.88
CA GLY A 289 1.27 -24.18 -2.15
C GLY A 289 0.92 -23.21 -3.27
N ASN A 290 0.18 -22.12 -3.01
CA ASN A 290 -0.32 -21.25 -4.08
C ASN A 290 -0.16 -19.73 -3.84
N GLY A 291 0.96 -19.30 -3.25
CA GLY A 291 1.33 -17.88 -3.25
C GLY A 291 2.67 -17.57 -2.59
N ARG A 292 3.47 -16.71 -3.22
CA ARG A 292 4.56 -15.98 -2.57
C ARG A 292 3.98 -14.69 -1.99
N TYR A 293 4.23 -14.42 -0.73
CA TYR A 293 4.20 -13.07 -0.19
C TYR A 293 5.44 -12.34 -0.71
N GLY A 294 5.23 -11.12 -1.20
CA GLY A 294 6.30 -10.11 -1.31
C GLY A 294 7.39 -10.38 -2.33
#